data_AF-A0A0G2UW60-F1
#
_entry.id   AF-A0A0G2UW60-F1
#
_cell.length_a   1.000
_cell.length_b   1.000
_cell.length_c   1.000
_cell.angle_alpha   90.00
_cell.angle_beta   90.00
_cell.angle_gamma   90.00
#
_symmetry.space_group_name_H-M   'P 1'
#
loop_
_entity.id
_entity.type
_entity.pdbx_description
1 polymer ?
#
loop_
_entity_poly.entity_id
_entity_poly.type
_entity_poly.pdbx_seq_one_letter_code
_entity_poly.pdbx_strand_id
1 'polypeptide(L)'
;DESFIARNFLLGWKKNVFPIKPKSILVVSAHWETDVPSVSAGEHPDVIYDFSDVPDCMFQMKYPAPGSPKLAKRVQELLIAGGFKITRLDESRGFDHSSWVP
;
A
#
# COMPACT_ATOMS: atom_id res chain seq x y z
N ASP A 1 -17.09 -15.85 -2.31
CA ASP A 1 -17.11 -17.19 -1.71
C ASP A 1 -16.78 -17.04 -0.23
N GLU A 2 -17.63 -17.58 0.65
CA GLU A 2 -17.48 -17.55 2.11
C GLU A 2 -16.60 -18.70 2.63
N SER A 3 -16.17 -19.61 1.74
CA SER A 3 -15.26 -20.71 2.06
C SER A 3 -13.85 -20.25 2.47
N PHE A 4 -13.46 -19.01 2.13
CA PHE A 4 -12.12 -18.48 2.42
C PHE A 4 -12.05 -17.88 3.84
N ILE A 5 -11.32 -18.56 4.73
CA ILE A 5 -11.10 -18.13 6.13
C ILE A 5 -10.54 -16.69 6.19
N ALA A 6 -9.57 -16.36 5.34
CA ALA A 6 -8.96 -15.04 5.27
C ALA A 6 -9.99 -13.92 4.99
N ARG A 7 -11.01 -14.20 4.16
CA ARG A 7 -12.07 -13.24 3.87
C ARG A 7 -12.86 -12.88 5.13
N ASN A 8 -13.28 -13.88 5.91
CA ASN A 8 -14.03 -13.66 7.14
C ASN A 8 -13.19 -12.92 8.20
N PHE A 9 -11.91 -13.25 8.30
CA PHE A 9 -10.96 -12.54 9.15
C PHE A 9 -10.88 -11.04 8.79
N LEU A 10 -10.67 -10.71 7.52
CA LEU A 10 -10.56 -9.33 7.03
C LEU A 10 -11.88 -8.57 7.11
N LEU A 11 -13.03 -9.24 6.89
CA LEU A 11 -14.34 -8.62 7.12
C LEU A 11 -14.54 -8.25 8.59
N GLY A 12 -14.02 -9.05 9.52
CA GLY A 12 -14.03 -8.76 10.95
C GLY A 12 -13.30 -7.47 11.32
N TRP A 13 -12.30 -7.04 10.53
CA TRP A 13 -11.54 -5.82 10.81
C TRP A 13 -12.39 -4.55 10.74
N LYS A 14 -13.44 -4.54 9.90
CA LYS A 14 -14.39 -3.41 9.85
C LYS A 14 -15.08 -3.16 11.19
N LYS A 15 -15.29 -4.21 11.99
CA LYS A 15 -15.91 -4.12 13.31
C LYS A 15 -14.86 -3.96 14.41
N ASN A 16 -13.76 -4.70 14.32
CA ASN A 16 -12.86 -4.91 15.45
C ASN A 16 -11.59 -4.05 15.41
N VAL A 17 -11.16 -3.58 14.24
CA VAL A 17 -9.88 -2.86 14.06
C VAL A 17 -10.11 -1.42 13.63
N PHE A 18 -11.01 -1.19 12.66
CA PHE A 18 -11.35 0.16 12.18
C PHE A 18 -12.87 0.40 12.25
N PRO A 19 -13.46 0.44 13.46
CA PRO A 19 -14.88 0.75 13.62
C PRO A 19 -15.22 2.16 13.08
N ILE A 20 -14.21 3.04 13.02
CA ILE A 20 -14.26 4.33 12.33
C ILE A 20 -13.41 4.20 11.05
N LYS A 21 -13.98 4.59 9.91
CA LYS A 21 -13.27 4.56 8.63
C LYS A 21 -12.02 5.46 8.69
N PRO A 22 -10.82 4.94 8.43
CA PRO A 22 -9.61 5.76 8.41
C PRO A 22 -9.63 6.73 7.23
N LYS A 23 -8.97 7.88 7.40
CA LYS A 23 -8.79 8.87 6.32
C LYS A 23 -7.72 8.44 5.32
N SER A 24 -6.81 7.57 5.73
CA SER A 24 -5.69 7.06 4.95
C SER A 24 -5.11 5.80 5.60
N ILE A 25 -4.41 4.99 4.82
CA ILE A 25 -3.73 3.77 5.27
C ILE A 25 -2.25 3.91 4.87
N LEU A 26 -1.35 3.62 5.80
CA LEU A 26 0.08 3.49 5.52
C LEU A 26 0.41 2.00 5.43
N VAL A 27 0.99 1.57 4.32
CA VAL A 27 1.47 0.20 4.11
C VAL A 27 2.98 0.23 3.99
N VAL A 28 3.64 -0.73 4.64
CA VAL A 28 5.09 -0.98 4.47
C VAL A 28 5.23 -2.22 3.60
N SER A 29 5.67 -2.03 2.36
CA SER A 29 5.82 -3.12 1.39
C SER A 29 7.12 -3.88 1.62
N ALA A 30 7.04 -5.21 1.68
CA ALA A 30 8.21 -6.08 1.71
C ALA A 30 8.84 -6.28 0.32
N HIS A 31 8.16 -5.85 -0.75
CA HIS A 31 8.57 -6.05 -2.14
C HIS A 31 9.13 -4.77 -2.79
N TRP A 32 9.18 -3.67 -2.04
CA TRP A 32 9.75 -2.41 -2.52
C TRP A 32 11.07 -2.12 -1.81
N GLU A 33 12.14 -2.70 -2.33
CA GLU A 33 13.50 -2.47 -1.85
C GLU A 33 14.09 -1.20 -2.46
N THR A 34 14.64 -0.34 -1.60
CA THR A 34 15.24 0.94 -1.99
C THR A 34 16.50 1.22 -1.17
N ASP A 35 17.38 2.06 -1.71
CA ASP A 35 18.63 2.49 -1.09
C ASP A 35 18.43 3.43 0.11
N VAL A 36 17.30 4.14 0.13
CA VAL A 36 16.88 5.07 1.18
C VAL A 36 15.40 4.91 1.44
N PRO A 37 14.90 5.23 2.66
CA PRO A 37 13.47 5.21 2.93
C PRO A 37 12.70 6.02 1.87
N SER A 38 11.85 5.32 1.14
CA SER A 38 11.09 5.86 0.02
C SER A 38 9.60 5.73 0.31
N VAL A 39 8.84 6.77 -0.05
CA VAL A 39 7.40 6.84 0.22
C VAL A 39 6.69 7.15 -1.09
N SER A 40 5.71 6.32 -1.46
CA SER A 40 4.88 6.56 -2.64
C SER A 40 4.02 7.82 -2.43
N ALA A 41 4.07 8.76 -3.38
CA ALA A 41 3.45 10.08 -3.28
C ALA A 41 2.52 10.43 -4.45
N GLY A 42 2.31 9.51 -5.41
CA GLY A 42 1.40 9.73 -6.54
C GLY A 42 -0.06 9.89 -6.09
N GLU A 43 -0.84 10.70 -6.81
CA GLU A 43 -2.28 10.88 -6.55
C GLU A 43 -3.12 9.70 -7.02
N HIS A 44 -2.73 9.10 -8.15
CA HIS A 44 -3.40 7.97 -8.77
C HIS A 44 -2.38 6.90 -9.18
N PRO A 45 -1.79 6.16 -8.21
CA PRO A 45 -0.79 5.16 -8.52
C PRO A 45 -1.37 4.00 -9.34
N ASP A 46 -0.62 3.56 -10.34
CA ASP A 46 -0.96 2.35 -11.10
C ASP A 46 -0.75 1.09 -10.26
N VAL A 47 -1.25 -0.04 -10.74
CA VAL A 47 -0.99 -1.36 -10.15
C VAL A 47 0.26 -1.96 -10.77
N ILE A 48 1.13 -2.49 -9.92
CA ILE A 48 2.29 -3.29 -10.31
C ILE A 48 1.94 -4.76 -10.09
N TYR A 49 2.20 -5.57 -11.10
CA TYR A 49 2.07 -7.02 -11.06
C TYR A 49 3.46 -7.63 -10.89
N ASP A 50 3.91 -7.77 -9.65
CA ASP A 50 5.25 -8.20 -9.25
C ASP A 50 5.29 -9.62 -8.68
N PHE A 51 4.44 -10.51 -9.20
CA PHE A 51 4.37 -11.93 -8.85
C PHE A 51 4.47 -12.83 -10.08
N SER A 52 4.91 -14.07 -9.88
CA SER A 52 4.99 -15.12 -10.90
C SER A 52 4.09 -16.31 -10.54
N ASP A 53 3.86 -17.21 -11.52
CA ASP A 53 3.19 -18.51 -11.32
C ASP A 53 1.76 -18.42 -10.78
N VAL A 54 1.06 -17.33 -11.09
CA VAL A 54 -0.35 -17.13 -10.76
C VAL A 54 -1.24 -17.22 -12.00
N PRO A 55 -2.55 -17.51 -11.85
CA PRO A 55 -3.48 -17.53 -12.98
C PRO A 55 -3.57 -16.18 -13.71
N ASP A 56 -3.78 -16.21 -15.02
CA ASP A 56 -3.89 -15.02 -15.89
C ASP A 56 -4.91 -13.98 -15.41
N CYS A 57 -5.98 -14.44 -14.74
CA CYS A 57 -7.00 -13.54 -14.19
C CYS A 57 -6.44 -12.56 -13.15
N MET A 58 -5.33 -12.88 -12.48
CA MET A 58 -4.66 -11.99 -11.52
C MET A 58 -4.08 -10.75 -12.21
N PHE A 59 -3.57 -10.88 -13.45
CA PHE A 59 -3.04 -9.75 -14.23
C PHE A 59 -4.15 -8.84 -14.79
N GLN A 60 -5.40 -9.27 -14.73
CA GLN A 60 -6.57 -8.46 -15.14
C GLN A 60 -7.18 -7.68 -13.97
N MET A 61 -6.82 -8.01 -12.73
CA MET A 61 -7.33 -7.31 -11.55
C MET A 61 -6.86 -5.85 -11.54
N LYS A 62 -7.77 -4.93 -11.24
CA LYS A 62 -7.47 -3.50 -11.08
C LYS A 62 -7.70 -3.09 -9.64
N TYR A 63 -6.85 -2.20 -9.15
CA TYR A 63 -6.93 -1.63 -7.81
C TYR A 63 -6.82 -0.10 -7.91
N PRO A 64 -7.91 0.61 -8.27
CA PRO A 64 -7.90 2.05 -8.48
C PRO A 64 -7.99 2.82 -7.15
N ALA A 65 -7.17 2.45 -6.17
CA ALA A 65 -7.12 3.16 -4.90
C ALA A 65 -6.45 4.53 -5.10
N PRO A 66 -6.98 5.60 -4.49
CA PRO A 66 -6.31 6.89 -4.52
C PRO A 66 -5.03 6.82 -3.69
N GLY A 67 -3.98 7.49 -4.14
CA GLY A 67 -2.84 7.78 -3.31
C GLY A 67 -3.15 8.88 -2.28
N SER A 68 -2.17 9.20 -1.44
CA SER A 68 -2.32 10.22 -0.41
C SER A 68 -1.06 11.09 -0.30
N PRO A 69 -0.83 12.03 -1.25
CA PRO A 69 0.39 12.84 -1.27
C PRO A 69 0.63 13.63 0.01
N LYS A 70 -0.46 14.14 0.63
CA LYS A 70 -0.39 14.84 1.91
C LYS A 70 0.09 13.93 3.05
N LEU A 71 -0.37 12.68 3.10
CA LEU A 71 0.13 11.70 4.05
C LEU A 71 1.59 11.33 3.73
N ALA A 72 1.91 11.11 2.45
CA ALA A 72 3.27 10.76 2.03
C ALA A 72 4.29 11.80 2.47
N LYS A 73 3.99 13.08 2.27
CA LYS A 73 4.81 14.19 2.77
C LYS A 73 4.94 14.16 4.29
N ARG A 74 3.84 13.92 5.01
CA ARG A 74 3.87 13.82 6.48
C ARG A 74 4.73 12.66 6.96
N VAL A 75 4.69 11.51 6.29
CA VAL A 75 5.55 10.35 6.59
C VAL A 75 7.01 10.71 6.36
N GLN A 76 7.34 11.38 5.25
CA GLN A 76 8.68 11.86 4.99
C GLN A 76 9.21 12.77 6.10
N GLU A 77 8.41 13.75 6.53
CA GLU A 77 8.75 14.66 7.64
C GLU A 77 9.05 13.88 8.93
N LEU A 78 8.26 12.85 9.24
CA LEU A 78 8.45 12.02 10.43
C LEU A 78 9.71 11.15 10.33
N LEU A 79 10.01 10.60 9.16
CA LEU A 79 11.25 9.85 8.93
C LEU A 79 12.47 10.74 9.14
N ILE A 80 12.46 11.96 8.59
CA ILE A 80 13.54 12.93 8.78
C ILE A 80 13.69 13.29 10.27
N ALA A 81 12.58 13.57 10.96
CA ALA A 81 12.58 13.84 12.39
C ALA A 81 13.08 12.65 13.24
N GLY A 82 12.88 11.43 12.76
CA GLY A 82 13.37 10.19 13.36
C GLY A 82 14.85 9.89 13.10
N GLY A 83 15.56 10.74 12.35
CA GLY A 83 17.01 10.62 12.11
C GLY A 83 17.39 10.07 10.74
N PHE A 84 16.44 9.77 9.85
CA PHE A 84 16.75 9.40 8.47
C PHE A 84 17.17 10.65 7.68
N LYS A 85 18.47 10.76 7.40
CA LYS A 85 19.05 11.96 6.75
C LYS A 85 18.61 12.15 5.29
N ILE A 86 18.35 11.05 4.59
CA ILE A 86 17.94 11.04 3.19
C ILE A 86 16.67 10.20 3.11
N THR A 87 15.65 10.77 2.45
CA THR A 87 14.36 10.12 2.19
C THR A 87 13.90 10.53 0.80
N ARG A 88 13.08 9.70 0.15
CA ARG A 88 12.56 9.97 -1.20
C ARG A 88 11.03 9.97 -1.18
N LEU A 89 10.42 10.95 -1.86
CA LEU A 89 9.03 10.87 -2.30
C LEU A 89 9.05 10.39 -3.75
N ASP A 90 8.34 9.31 -4.03
CA ASP A 90 8.24 8.75 -5.38
C ASP A 90 6.81 8.95 -5.89
N GLU A 91 6.63 9.89 -6.81
CA GLU A 91 5.32 10.20 -7.41
C GLU A 91 4.91 9.19 -8.48
N SER A 92 5.85 8.38 -8.97
CA SER A 92 5.65 7.43 -10.06
C SER A 92 5.45 5.99 -9.60
N ARG A 93 5.78 5.68 -8.34
CA ARG A 93 5.65 4.33 -7.78
C ARG A 93 4.18 3.91 -7.70
N GLY A 94 3.85 2.82 -8.40
CA GLY A 94 2.57 2.12 -8.28
C GLY A 94 2.44 1.25 -7.02
N PHE A 95 1.27 0.63 -6.84
CA PHE A 95 1.00 -0.34 -5.78
C PHE A 95 1.45 -1.74 -6.19
N ASP A 96 2.40 -2.31 -5.47
CA ASP A 96 2.76 -3.73 -5.54
C ASP A 96 1.75 -4.63 -4.82
N HIS A 97 1.85 -5.94 -5.01
CA HIS A 97 0.89 -6.86 -4.44
C HIS A 97 0.84 -6.85 -2.90
N SER A 98 1.92 -6.46 -2.20
CA SER A 98 1.85 -6.23 -0.74
C SER A 98 0.85 -5.14 -0.35
N SER A 99 0.52 -4.26 -1.28
CA SER A 99 -0.37 -3.12 -1.08
C SER A 99 -1.81 -3.40 -1.51
N TRP A 100 -2.04 -4.29 -2.50
CA TRP A 100 -3.36 -4.50 -3.10
C TRP A 100 -3.89 -5.95 -3.03
N VAL A 101 -3.06 -6.93 -2.70
CA VAL A 101 -3.48 -8.32 -2.44
C VAL A 101 -3.56 -8.52 -0.91
N PRO A 102 -4.77 -8.76 -0.36
CA PRO A 102 -4.95 -9.01 1.07
C PRO A 102 -4.55 -10.41 1.53
#